data_AF-A0A7S2JC36-F1
#
_entry.id   AF-A0A7S2JC36-F1
#
_cell.length_a   1.000
_cell.length_b   1.000
_cell.length_c   1.000
_cell.angle_alpha   90.00
_cell.angle_beta   90.00
_cell.angle_gamma   90.00
#
_symmetry.space_group_name_H-M   'P 1'
#
loop_
_entity.id
_entity.type
_entity.pdbx_description
1 polymer ?
#
loop_
_entity_poly.entity_id
_entity_poly.type
_entity_poly.pdbx_seq_one_letter_code
_entity_poly.pdbx_strand_id
1 'polypeptide(L)'
;DGLGIVTATQPDGLGIVTTDTEIFAEWDKTPEFEKVHIVPFNDTIPRAYEFDIFQDYVQPYLKAHVHRKFTSSDMFMYHGVQFKLMAAEPDVLGRIGRQTTIYCEGALNPSM
;
A
#
# COMPACT_ATOMS: atom_id res chain seq x y z
N ASP A 1 -4.43 -17.72 17.17
CA ASP A 1 -5.60 -18.57 16.90
C ASP A 1 -6.58 -17.83 16.01
N GLY A 2 -6.55 -18.12 14.71
CA GLY A 2 -7.46 -17.51 13.72
C GLY A 2 -8.37 -18.59 13.15
N LEU A 3 -9.62 -18.63 13.60
CA LEU A 3 -10.63 -19.52 13.02
C LEU A 3 -11.09 -18.91 11.69
N GLY A 4 -10.81 -19.59 10.58
CA GLY A 4 -11.33 -19.19 9.27
C GLY A 4 -12.84 -19.43 9.21
N ILE A 5 -13.62 -18.41 8.88
CA ILE A 5 -15.06 -18.52 8.66
C ILE A 5 -15.30 -18.63 7.16
N VAL A 6 -16.04 -19.65 6.72
CA VAL A 6 -16.51 -19.74 5.33
C VAL A 6 -17.64 -18.73 5.15
N THR A 7 -17.43 -17.72 4.30
CA THR A 7 -18.41 -16.64 4.06
C THR A 7 -19.22 -16.84 2.78
N ALA A 8 -18.77 -17.70 1.87
CA ALA A 8 -19.43 -18.00 0.60
C ALA A 8 -18.99 -19.38 0.08
N THR A 9 -19.80 -19.98 -0.80
CA THR A 9 -19.52 -21.26 -1.48
C THR A 9 -19.98 -21.18 -2.92
N GLN A 10 -19.28 -21.84 -3.84
CA GLN A 10 -19.76 -22.03 -5.21
C GLN A 10 -19.65 -23.52 -5.57
N PRO A 11 -20.74 -24.18 -6.02
CA PRO A 11 -22.11 -23.66 -6.13
C PRO A 11 -22.74 -23.32 -4.77
N ASP A 12 -23.74 -22.44 -4.78
CA ASP A 12 -24.49 -22.09 -3.57
C ASP A 12 -25.25 -23.30 -3.01
N GLY A 13 -25.34 -23.41 -1.67
CA GLY A 13 -26.13 -24.43 -0.98
C GLY A 13 -25.32 -25.33 -0.03
N LEU A 14 -25.92 -26.46 0.36
CA LEU A 14 -25.26 -27.45 1.22
C LEU A 14 -24.30 -28.31 0.39
N GLY A 15 -23.08 -28.47 0.87
CA GLY A 15 -22.05 -29.29 0.24
C GLY A 15 -21.11 -29.91 1.28
N ILE A 16 -20.31 -30.88 0.84
CA ILE A 16 -19.25 -31.50 1.64
C ILE A 16 -17.92 -31.00 1.08
N VAL A 17 -17.05 -30.48 1.95
CA VAL A 17 -15.68 -30.12 1.58
C VAL A 17 -14.90 -31.42 1.34
N THR A 18 -14.37 -31.57 0.14
CA THR A 18 -13.52 -32.71 -0.27
C THR A 18 -12.10 -32.22 -0.57
N THR A 19 -11.20 -33.15 -0.89
CA THR A 19 -9.84 -32.81 -1.34
C THR A 19 -9.80 -32.02 -2.65
N ASP A 20 -10.88 -32.04 -3.42
CA ASP A 20 -11.01 -31.34 -4.70
C ASP A 20 -11.66 -29.96 -4.52
N THR A 21 -12.02 -29.57 -3.29
CA THR A 21 -12.61 -28.26 -3.02
C THR A 21 -11.55 -27.17 -3.05
N GLU A 22 -11.72 -26.20 -3.95
CA GLU A 22 -10.88 -25.01 -3.99
C GLU A 22 -11.26 -24.03 -2.86
N ILE A 23 -10.27 -23.62 -2.08
CA ILE A 23 -10.45 -22.66 -0.98
C ILE A 23 -9.91 -21.30 -1.39
N PHE A 24 -10.78 -20.29 -1.37
CA PHE A 24 -10.41 -18.89 -1.58
C PHE A 24 -10.36 -18.17 -0.24
N ALA A 25 -9.16 -17.73 0.17
CA ALA A 25 -8.97 -16.97 1.40
C ALA A 25 -9.10 -15.47 1.14
N GLU A 26 -10.27 -14.90 1.42
CA GLU A 26 -10.51 -13.44 1.38
C GLU A 26 -10.06 -12.79 2.71
N TRP A 27 -8.78 -12.99 3.07
CA TRP A 27 -8.25 -12.58 4.37
C TRP A 27 -8.05 -11.06 4.51
N ASP A 28 -7.95 -10.36 3.39
CA ASP A 28 -7.75 -8.91 3.35
C ASP A 28 -8.73 -8.24 2.38
N LYS A 29 -9.79 -7.64 2.95
CA LYS A 29 -10.81 -6.87 2.22
C LYS A 29 -10.42 -5.39 2.05
N THR A 30 -9.19 -5.02 2.38
CA THR A 30 -8.74 -3.63 2.23
C THR A 30 -8.70 -3.26 0.74
N PRO A 31 -9.39 -2.20 0.32
CA PRO A 31 -9.39 -1.78 -1.08
C PRO A 31 -7.98 -1.37 -1.53
N GLU A 32 -7.69 -1.51 -2.82
CA GLU A 32 -6.47 -0.99 -3.44
C GLU A 32 -6.75 0.39 -4.04
N PHE A 33 -5.78 1.29 -3.94
CA PHE A 33 -5.88 2.60 -4.59
C PHE A 33 -5.68 2.48 -6.10
N GLU A 34 -6.42 3.27 -6.86
CA GLU A 34 -6.16 3.50 -8.29
C GLU A 34 -4.95 4.41 -8.47
N LYS A 35 -4.88 5.49 -7.68
CA LYS A 35 -3.82 6.49 -7.74
C LYS A 35 -3.40 6.96 -6.35
N VAL A 36 -2.11 7.23 -6.18
CA VAL A 36 -1.58 7.88 -4.96
C VAL A 36 -0.52 8.91 -5.32
N HIS A 37 -0.43 9.97 -4.52
CA HIS A 37 0.66 10.95 -4.60
C HIS A 37 1.49 10.90 -3.32
N ILE A 38 2.77 10.54 -3.47
CA ILE A 38 3.71 10.39 -2.36
C ILE A 38 4.86 11.37 -2.58
N VAL A 39 5.11 12.23 -1.61
CA VAL A 39 6.16 13.25 -1.72
C VAL A 39 7.14 13.17 -0.55
N PRO A 40 8.44 13.41 -0.78
CA PRO A 40 9.42 13.53 0.29
C PRO A 40 9.33 14.88 1.00
N PHE A 41 9.85 14.93 2.23
CA PHE A 41 10.19 16.18 2.90
C PHE A 41 11.59 16.65 2.45
N ASN A 42 11.67 17.86 1.90
CA ASN A 42 12.85 18.36 1.17
C ASN A 42 14.11 18.43 2.03
N ASP A 43 13.98 18.68 3.33
CA ASP A 43 15.06 18.74 4.30
C ASP A 43 15.63 17.35 4.66
N THR A 44 14.88 16.29 4.39
CA THR A 44 15.30 14.91 4.66
C THR A 44 15.98 14.23 3.46
N ILE A 45 15.93 14.83 2.27
CA ILE A 45 16.54 14.29 1.05
C ILE A 45 18.06 14.52 1.08
N PRO A 46 18.90 13.49 0.88
CA PRO A 46 20.34 13.67 0.81
C PRO A 46 20.70 14.53 -0.41
N ARG A 47 21.51 15.58 -0.21
CA ARG A 47 21.90 16.53 -1.27
C ARG A 47 23.12 16.11 -2.10
N ALA A 48 23.68 14.95 -1.79
CA ALA A 48 24.94 14.50 -2.36
C ALA A 48 24.82 14.02 -3.82
N TYR A 49 23.62 13.67 -4.28
CA TYR A 49 23.36 13.12 -5.61
C TYR A 49 21.91 13.38 -6.06
N GLU A 50 21.64 13.29 -7.36
CA GLU A 50 20.29 13.30 -7.92
C GLU A 50 19.65 11.91 -7.76
N PHE A 51 18.78 11.75 -6.77
CA PHE A 51 18.05 10.50 -6.55
C PHE A 51 16.78 10.43 -7.39
N ASP A 52 16.47 9.26 -7.92
CA ASP A 52 15.13 8.94 -8.38
C ASP A 52 14.32 8.54 -7.14
N ILE A 53 13.54 9.47 -6.62
CA ILE A 53 12.73 9.29 -5.41
C ILE A 53 11.88 8.01 -5.47
N PHE A 54 11.34 7.68 -6.65
CA PHE A 54 10.52 6.49 -6.81
C PHE A 54 11.36 5.22 -6.77
N GLN A 55 12.40 5.13 -7.61
CA GLN A 55 13.21 3.91 -7.74
C GLN A 55 14.06 3.65 -6.49
N ASP A 56 14.64 4.69 -5.89
CA ASP A 56 15.61 4.57 -4.80
C ASP A 56 14.95 4.43 -3.43
N TYR A 57 13.74 4.98 -3.24
CA TYR A 57 13.08 5.02 -1.93
C TYR A 57 11.66 4.45 -1.91
N VAL A 58 10.74 5.00 -2.71
CA VAL A 58 9.31 4.66 -2.58
C VAL A 58 9.05 3.22 -2.99
N GLN A 59 9.54 2.80 -4.15
CA GLN A 59 9.33 1.44 -4.66
C GLN A 59 9.91 0.35 -3.74
N PRO A 60 11.17 0.42 -3.26
CA PRO A 60 11.70 -0.58 -2.34
C PRO A 60 10.97 -0.58 -0.99
N TYR A 61 10.58 0.60 -0.48
CA TYR A 61 9.77 0.69 0.73
C TYR A 61 8.45 -0.10 0.58
N LEU A 62 7.71 0.14 -0.50
CA LEU A 62 6.43 -0.53 -0.77
C LEU A 62 6.58 -2.03 -1.00
N LYS A 63 7.65 -2.46 -1.70
CA LYS A 63 7.97 -3.88 -1.89
C LYS A 63 8.23 -4.61 -0.57
N ALA A 64 8.84 -3.94 0.40
CA ALA A 64 9.06 -4.50 1.74
C ALA A 64 7.81 -4.51 2.63
N HIS A 65 6.77 -3.73 2.27
CA HIS A 65 5.59 -3.48 3.10
C HIS A 65 4.27 -3.69 2.33
N VAL A 66 4.17 -4.78 1.55
CA VAL A 66 3.02 -5.05 0.66
C VAL A 66 1.65 -5.14 1.36
N HIS A 67 1.63 -5.41 2.66
CA HIS A 67 0.41 -5.49 3.47
C HIS A 67 0.14 -4.21 4.27
N ARG A 68 0.98 -3.18 4.15
CA ARG A 68 0.76 -1.90 4.83
C ARG A 68 -0.48 -1.22 4.25
N LYS A 69 -1.35 -0.80 5.17
CA LYS A 69 -2.53 0.02 4.86
C LYS A 69 -2.16 1.49 5.05
N PHE A 70 -2.74 2.34 4.22
CA PHE A 70 -2.49 3.78 4.22
C PHE A 70 -3.79 4.57 4.16
N THR A 71 -3.70 5.83 4.57
CA THR A 71 -4.67 6.90 4.37
C THR A 71 -3.96 8.13 3.77
N SER A 72 -4.72 9.10 3.25
CA SER A 72 -4.24 10.35 2.63
C SER A 72 -3.53 11.35 3.56
N SER A 73 -3.04 10.90 4.70
CA SER A 73 -2.28 11.72 5.65
C SER A 73 -1.08 10.99 6.23
N ASP A 74 -0.89 9.71 5.87
CA ASP A 74 0.13 8.88 6.45
C ASP A 74 1.52 9.36 6.09
N MET A 75 2.39 9.33 7.10
CA MET A 75 3.81 9.55 6.95
C MET A 75 4.57 8.25 7.14
N PHE A 76 5.69 8.14 6.45
CA PHE A 76 6.60 7.02 6.62
C PHE A 76 8.04 7.47 6.38
N MET A 77 8.98 6.66 6.85
CA MET A 77 10.41 6.95 6.69
C MET A 77 11.09 5.74 6.09
N TYR A 78 12.01 6.00 5.16
CA TYR A 78 12.85 4.96 4.57
C TYR A 78 14.26 5.50 4.34
N HIS A 79 15.25 4.80 4.89
CA HIS A 79 16.67 5.20 4.85
C HIS A 79 16.92 6.68 5.18
N GLY A 80 16.24 7.20 6.21
CA GLY A 80 16.40 8.57 6.70
C GLY A 80 15.62 9.64 5.93
N VAL A 81 14.96 9.28 4.83
CA VAL A 81 14.08 10.20 4.08
C VAL A 81 12.65 10.01 4.56
N GLN A 82 11.99 11.12 4.91
CA GLN A 82 10.60 11.14 5.33
C GLN A 82 9.70 11.42 4.13
N PHE A 83 8.57 10.71 4.08
CA PHE A 83 7.57 10.79 3.03
C PHE A 83 6.19 11.02 3.62
N LYS A 84 5.33 11.65 2.84
CA LYS A 84 3.90 11.77 3.11
C LYS A 84 3.08 11.30 1.92
N LEU A 85 2.07 10.48 2.18
CA LEU A 85 1.01 10.19 1.22
C LEU A 85 0.02 11.37 1.27
N MET A 86 0.04 12.18 0.22
CA MET A 86 -0.70 13.45 0.16
C MET A 86 -2.11 13.31 -0.36
N ALA A 87 -2.33 12.36 -1.26
CA ALA A 87 -3.61 12.11 -1.89
C ALA A 87 -3.70 10.64 -2.29
N ALA A 88 -4.92 10.11 -2.22
CA ALA A 88 -5.27 8.77 -2.67
C ALA A 88 -6.62 8.80 -3.39
N GLU A 89 -6.77 7.96 -4.40
CA GLU A 89 -8.02 7.71 -5.11
C GLU A 89 -8.30 6.21 -5.09
N PRO A 90 -9.40 5.73 -4.47
CA PRO A 90 -10.32 6.49 -3.61
C PRO A 90 -9.67 6.96 -2.30
N ASP A 91 -10.18 8.05 -1.71
CA ASP A 91 -9.70 8.58 -0.43
C ASP A 91 -10.29 7.79 0.76
N VAL A 92 -9.74 6.60 0.99
CA VAL A 92 -10.14 5.65 2.03
C VAL A 92 -8.92 5.01 2.69
N LEU A 93 -9.11 4.22 3.74
CA LEU A 93 -8.09 3.28 4.18
C LEU A 93 -7.88 2.22 3.10
N GLY A 94 -6.71 2.21 2.47
CA GLY A 94 -6.41 1.36 1.32
C GLY A 94 -5.00 0.81 1.32
N ARG A 95 -4.69 -0.04 0.34
CA ARG A 95 -3.34 -0.53 0.05
C ARG A 95 -2.84 0.04 -1.27
N ILE A 96 -1.52 0.18 -1.39
CA ILE A 96 -0.87 0.45 -2.67
C ILE A 96 -0.59 -0.91 -3.33
N GLY A 97 -1.36 -1.21 -4.37
CA GLY A 97 -1.35 -2.49 -5.09
C GLY A 97 -0.53 -2.45 -6.37
N ARG A 98 -0.56 -3.56 -7.12
CA ARG A 98 0.19 -3.66 -8.40
C ARG A 98 -0.35 -2.76 -9.50
N GLN A 99 -1.63 -2.40 -9.42
CA GLN A 99 -2.31 -1.56 -10.41
C GLN A 99 -2.36 -0.08 -9.98
N THR A 100 -1.88 0.25 -8.78
CA THR A 100 -1.87 1.63 -8.30
C THR A 100 -0.85 2.45 -9.09
N THR A 101 -1.31 3.56 -9.67
CA THR A 101 -0.41 4.57 -10.26
C THR A 101 0.16 5.45 -9.15
N ILE A 102 1.48 5.56 -9.10
CA ILE A 102 2.19 6.30 -8.05
C ILE A 102 2.82 7.55 -8.66
N TYR A 103 2.41 8.71 -8.15
CA TYR A 103 3.00 10.01 -8.45
C TYR A 103 4.00 10.37 -7.37
N CYS A 104 5.16 10.90 -7.76
CA CYS A 104 6.26 11.23 -6.86
C CYS A 104 6.87 12.63 -7.10
N GLU A 105 6.16 13.47 -7.84
CA GLU A 105 6.64 14.81 -8.20
C GLU A 105 6.48 15.80 -7.04
N GLY A 106 7.49 16.66 -6.88
CA GLY A 106 7.51 17.72 -5.86
C GLY A 106 8.11 17.28 -4.53
N ALA A 107 8.14 18.20 -3.57
CA ALA A 107 8.61 17.96 -2.20
C ALA A 107 7.88 18.89 -1.23
N LEU A 108 7.76 18.48 0.02
CA LEU A 108 7.23 19.31 1.09
C LEU A 108 8.32 20.15 1.75
N ASN A 109 7.94 21.34 2.20
CA ASN A 109 8.75 22.18 3.07
C ASN A 109 8.95 21.51 4.44
N PRO A 110 9.94 21.98 5.25
CA PRO A 110 10.49 21.23 6.38
C PRO A 110 9.45 20.63 7.31
N SER A 111 9.72 19.40 7.76
CA SER A 111 8.96 18.77 8.84
C SER A 111 9.17 19.58 10.13
N MET A 112 8.09 20.10 10.72
CA MET A 112 8.12 20.72 12.06
C MET A 112 8.47 19.71 13.15
#